data_AF-Q01TK4-F1
#
_entry.id   AF-Q01TK4-F1
#
_cell.length_a   1.000
_cell.length_b   1.000
_cell.length_c   1.000
_cell.angle_alpha   90.00
_cell.angle_beta   90.00
_cell.angle_gamma   90.00
#
_symmetry.space_group_name_H-M   'P 1'
#
loop_
_entity.id
_entity.type
_entity.pdbx_description
1 polymer ?
#
loop_
_entity_poly.entity_id
_entity_poly.type
_entity_poly.pdbx_seq_one_letter_code
_entity_poly.pdbx_strand_id
1 'polypeptide(L)'
;MRDLVFAVAALALWFGAARAQTVPCRVPGANAVVAPPPSRTLEPYANTPEDLRPFSRFTKPYYENYTKSPEYNGTARDLPEADIAKLDEVAIAFLGPIAQHKDEALGQAMLHGAEMAVKEANVRGGYCGKPFALKVHNDAATWGASSNEIVRMVYDEKVWAMLGSISGDSTHIALRVSLRAELPIVNSASTDPTIPETIIPWSLTAIQDDRVQGYTLARRIYTDLGLKRIALLRVNERYGRFGVIKFRDASRRLGHPVVIEQKFAPSDQSFTRQLAVINDSRVDGIVLWADAGAAGTILKQMHEMGMKQPVFGSFRVVGDDLFRNAGAFAEGLEVVYPFDPNRDHAVWTGFQKRFETAYHAKVDAFSALGFDTMNVLLGAIGRAGLNRGRIRDELYGLERYPGVTGEMIFDPNAKNSAPMYLGKVKDGKLTYRRYSMEKPYATVGENGVRYAGPPLPDAVRKEPKIGIFGPGAEAQAAKLDAPGHRVAGINSDVPWGKASTELVKMVYDPSVIGLVATDRQAAHLAMQLAVKNFVPVIAVSADRTLTSTNVPWIFRVSPETSLAEAVGCLTDAARQAGWNRGRIRELLASGARVGGRYAFDATGEMK
;
A
#
# COMPACT_ATOMS: atom_id res chain seq x y z
N MET A 1 24.00 51.87 -12.53
CA MET A 1 22.86 51.45 -13.39
C MET A 1 23.33 50.40 -14.41
N ARG A 2 23.90 49.30 -13.89
CA ARG A 2 24.44 48.12 -14.56
C ARG A 2 24.77 47.21 -13.38
N ASP A 3 23.80 46.42 -12.93
CA ASP A 3 23.94 45.29 -11.97
C ASP A 3 22.57 44.71 -11.55
N LEU A 4 21.52 44.85 -12.38
CA LEU A 4 20.18 44.31 -12.10
C LEU A 4 19.66 43.34 -13.17
N VAL A 5 20.53 42.85 -14.07
CA VAL A 5 20.11 42.01 -15.21
C VAL A 5 20.59 40.54 -15.09
N PHE A 6 21.46 40.22 -14.13
CA PHE A 6 21.98 38.84 -13.98
C PHE A 6 21.22 37.96 -12.96
N ALA A 7 20.20 38.47 -12.27
CA ALA A 7 19.45 37.72 -11.27
C ALA A 7 18.25 36.91 -11.80
N VAL A 8 17.91 37.01 -13.09
CA VAL A 8 16.73 36.33 -13.68
C VAL A 8 17.09 35.03 -14.44
N ALA A 9 18.37 34.78 -14.69
CA ALA A 9 18.80 33.62 -15.50
C ALA A 9 19.24 32.37 -14.69
N ALA A 10 19.30 32.44 -13.36
CA ALA A 10 19.83 31.35 -12.52
C ALA A 10 18.75 30.46 -11.85
N LEU A 11 17.47 30.61 -12.22
CA LEU A 11 16.36 29.79 -11.69
C LEU A 11 15.99 28.58 -12.56
N ALA A 12 16.73 28.32 -13.65
CA ALA A 12 16.36 27.33 -14.66
C ALA A 12 17.18 26.02 -14.65
N LEU A 13 18.08 25.78 -13.69
CA LEU A 13 19.09 24.69 -13.82
C LEU A 13 19.09 23.60 -12.74
N TRP A 14 17.99 23.40 -12.01
CA TRP A 14 17.84 22.25 -11.09
C TRP A 14 16.54 21.44 -11.32
N PHE A 15 16.11 21.33 -12.57
CA PHE A 15 15.19 20.26 -12.99
C PHE A 15 16.01 19.06 -13.48
N GLY A 16 16.44 18.22 -12.54
CA GLY A 16 16.92 16.89 -12.86
C GLY A 16 15.85 16.13 -13.64
N ALA A 17 16.26 15.48 -14.73
CA ALA A 17 15.41 14.87 -15.74
C ALA A 17 14.56 13.71 -15.20
N ALA A 18 13.45 14.01 -14.53
CA ALA A 18 12.22 13.25 -14.70
C ALA A 18 11.54 13.82 -15.95
N ARG A 19 11.29 13.00 -16.98
CA ARG A 19 10.43 13.39 -18.12
C ARG A 19 9.13 13.96 -17.53
N ALA A 20 8.97 15.28 -17.61
CA ALA A 20 7.80 15.98 -17.11
C ALA A 20 6.58 15.50 -17.91
N GLN A 21 5.75 14.66 -17.30
CA GLN A 21 4.48 14.29 -17.89
C GLN A 21 3.56 15.51 -17.78
N THR A 22 3.29 16.17 -18.91
CA THR A 22 2.17 17.11 -19.04
C THR A 22 0.89 16.38 -18.63
N VAL A 23 -0.11 17.11 -18.13
CA VAL A 23 -1.44 16.50 -17.97
C VAL A 23 -1.86 16.00 -19.35
N PRO A 24 -2.16 14.70 -19.52
CA PRO A 24 -2.61 14.19 -20.80
C PRO A 24 -3.78 15.07 -21.28
N CYS A 25 -3.75 15.51 -22.52
CA CYS A 25 -4.85 16.26 -23.12
C CYS A 25 -5.40 15.40 -24.25
N ARG A 26 -6.60 14.86 -24.07
CA ARG A 26 -7.35 14.30 -25.19
C ARG A 26 -7.95 15.47 -25.98
N VAL A 27 -7.48 15.67 -27.21
CA VAL A 27 -8.01 16.74 -28.08
C VAL A 27 -9.45 16.38 -28.51
N PRO A 28 -10.43 17.30 -28.36
CA PRO A 28 -11.81 17.08 -28.81
C PRO A 28 -11.87 16.85 -30.32
N GLY A 29 -12.55 15.79 -30.76
CA GLY A 29 -12.72 15.47 -32.18
C GLY A 29 -12.94 13.98 -32.49
N ALA A 30 -12.63 13.09 -31.55
CA ALA A 30 -12.96 11.68 -31.68
C ALA A 30 -14.25 11.37 -30.90
N ASN A 31 -15.37 11.26 -31.63
CA ASN A 31 -16.55 10.49 -31.22
C ASN A 31 -16.23 8.98 -31.11
N ALA A 32 -15.03 8.63 -30.63
CA ALA A 32 -14.72 7.27 -30.27
C ALA A 32 -15.50 6.97 -29.01
N VAL A 33 -16.52 6.11 -29.16
CA VAL A 33 -17.16 5.41 -28.05
C VAL A 33 -16.04 4.80 -27.22
N VAL A 34 -15.78 5.39 -26.05
CA VAL A 34 -14.84 4.78 -25.10
C VAL A 34 -15.59 3.61 -24.52
N ALA A 35 -15.18 2.40 -24.90
CA ALA A 35 -15.73 1.21 -24.28
C ALA A 35 -15.53 1.31 -22.75
N PRO A 36 -16.52 0.94 -21.94
CA PRO A 36 -16.35 0.93 -20.50
C PRO A 36 -15.14 0.05 -20.12
N PRO A 37 -14.45 0.36 -19.01
CA PRO A 37 -13.33 -0.45 -18.56
C PRO A 37 -13.79 -1.90 -18.39
N PRO A 38 -12.93 -2.89 -18.70
CA PRO A 38 -13.28 -4.29 -18.50
C PRO A 38 -13.68 -4.52 -17.05
N SER A 39 -14.78 -5.23 -16.82
CA SER A 39 -15.21 -5.56 -15.46
C SER A 39 -14.11 -6.33 -14.75
N ARG A 40 -13.68 -5.80 -13.59
CA ARG A 40 -12.66 -6.45 -12.77
C ARG A 40 -13.34 -7.33 -11.72
N THR A 41 -12.67 -8.41 -11.33
CA THR A 41 -13.10 -9.29 -10.26
C THR A 41 -11.96 -9.47 -9.26
N LEU A 42 -12.27 -9.45 -7.97
CA LEU A 42 -11.34 -9.69 -6.87
C LEU A 42 -12.01 -10.59 -5.84
N GLU A 43 -11.39 -11.75 -5.60
CA GLU A 43 -11.82 -12.69 -4.57
C GLU A 43 -10.65 -13.04 -3.65
N PRO A 44 -10.76 -12.80 -2.33
CA PRO A 44 -11.89 -12.21 -1.59
C PRO A 44 -11.95 -10.68 -1.66
N TYR A 45 -13.15 -10.10 -1.49
CA TYR A 45 -13.34 -8.65 -1.41
C TYR A 45 -12.39 -7.98 -0.40
N ALA A 46 -11.83 -6.83 -0.80
CA ALA A 46 -10.90 -6.02 -0.02
C ALA A 46 -9.67 -6.80 0.49
N ASN A 47 -9.26 -7.86 -0.22
CA ASN A 47 -8.17 -8.77 0.18
C ASN A 47 -8.36 -9.31 1.61
N THR A 48 -9.60 -9.52 2.03
CA THR A 48 -9.93 -9.97 3.40
C THR A 48 -9.30 -11.35 3.66
N PRO A 49 -8.40 -11.48 4.66
CA PRO A 49 -7.80 -12.76 5.01
C PRO A 49 -8.85 -13.82 5.34
N GLU A 50 -8.58 -15.08 5.01
CA GLU A 50 -9.53 -16.19 5.17
C GLU A 50 -10.06 -16.36 6.60
N ASP A 51 -9.16 -16.26 7.58
CA ASP A 51 -9.43 -16.29 9.02
C ASP A 51 -10.23 -15.08 9.52
N LEU A 52 -10.28 -14.01 8.73
CA LEU A 52 -11.04 -12.80 9.02
C LEU A 52 -12.33 -12.68 8.19
N ARG A 53 -12.75 -13.71 7.46
CA ARG A 53 -14.01 -13.67 6.68
C ARG A 53 -15.25 -13.84 7.57
N PRO A 54 -16.33 -13.05 7.37
CA PRO A 54 -17.60 -13.26 8.07
C PRO A 54 -18.29 -14.57 7.63
N PHE A 55 -18.91 -15.26 8.60
CA PHE A 55 -19.83 -16.41 8.48
C PHE A 55 -19.81 -17.15 7.13
N SER A 56 -18.84 -18.04 6.94
CA SER A 56 -18.76 -18.94 5.78
C SER A 56 -19.69 -20.17 5.88
N ARG A 57 -20.31 -20.42 7.05
CA ARG A 57 -21.02 -21.67 7.34
C ARG A 57 -22.53 -21.68 7.02
N PHE A 58 -23.22 -20.55 6.93
CA PHE A 58 -24.70 -20.54 6.91
C PHE A 58 -25.38 -19.62 5.86
N THR A 59 -24.63 -18.74 5.19
CA THR A 59 -25.14 -17.88 4.12
C THR A 59 -23.98 -17.52 3.19
N LYS A 60 -24.29 -17.17 1.92
CA LYS A 60 -23.32 -16.43 1.10
C LYS A 60 -22.94 -15.16 1.86
N PRO A 61 -21.65 -14.97 2.20
CA PRO A 61 -21.23 -13.80 2.93
C PRO A 61 -21.55 -12.53 2.13
N TYR A 62 -22.09 -11.51 2.81
CA TYR A 62 -22.47 -10.25 2.17
C TYR A 62 -21.33 -9.57 1.39
N TYR A 63 -20.06 -9.92 1.66
CA TYR A 63 -18.91 -9.39 0.94
C TYR A 63 -18.77 -9.92 -0.50
N GLU A 64 -19.42 -11.05 -0.84
CA GLU A 64 -19.42 -11.58 -2.20
C GLU A 64 -20.12 -10.64 -3.19
N ASN A 65 -20.94 -9.71 -2.70
CA ASN A 65 -21.58 -8.67 -3.53
C ASN A 65 -20.61 -7.57 -3.99
N TYR A 66 -19.40 -7.52 -3.42
CA TYR A 66 -18.40 -6.49 -3.74
C TYR A 66 -17.17 -7.09 -4.44
N THR A 67 -17.25 -8.32 -4.96
CA THR A 67 -16.11 -8.93 -5.66
C THR A 67 -15.96 -8.41 -7.08
N LYS A 68 -16.98 -7.77 -7.65
CA LYS A 68 -17.01 -7.27 -9.02
C LYS A 68 -17.11 -5.76 -9.05
N SER A 69 -16.63 -5.16 -10.14
CA SER A 69 -16.82 -3.73 -10.38
C SER A 69 -18.32 -3.36 -10.43
N PRO A 70 -18.73 -2.26 -9.78
CA PRO A 70 -20.07 -1.70 -9.95
C PRO A 70 -20.37 -1.44 -11.43
N GLU A 71 -21.40 -2.09 -11.95
CA GLU A 71 -21.90 -1.84 -13.29
C GLU A 71 -22.53 -0.44 -13.37
N TYR A 72 -22.20 0.30 -14.42
CA TYR A 72 -22.83 1.58 -14.72
C TYR A 72 -23.38 1.54 -16.14
N ASN A 73 -24.71 1.49 -16.24
CA ASN A 73 -25.46 1.37 -17.50
C ASN A 73 -26.17 2.69 -17.89
N GLY A 74 -25.83 3.80 -17.23
CA GLY A 74 -26.41 5.11 -17.54
C GLY A 74 -25.79 5.78 -18.77
N THR A 75 -26.44 6.85 -19.22
CA THR A 75 -26.15 7.53 -20.51
C THR A 75 -25.06 8.60 -20.42
N ALA A 76 -24.45 8.84 -19.25
CA ALA A 76 -23.44 9.90 -19.09
C ALA A 76 -22.30 9.85 -20.14
N ARG A 77 -21.95 8.66 -20.64
CA ARG A 77 -20.91 8.46 -21.67
C ARG A 77 -21.30 9.01 -23.03
N ASP A 78 -22.60 9.01 -23.31
CA ASP A 78 -23.20 9.39 -24.58
C ASP A 78 -23.43 10.90 -24.67
N LEU A 79 -23.34 11.59 -23.53
CA LEU A 79 -23.38 13.05 -23.51
C LEU A 79 -22.20 13.61 -24.33
N PRO A 80 -22.46 14.63 -25.17
CA PRO A 80 -21.39 15.24 -25.97
C PRO A 80 -20.33 15.84 -25.04
N GLU A 81 -19.07 15.70 -25.44
CA GLU A 81 -17.98 16.36 -24.74
C GLU A 81 -18.13 17.88 -24.84
N ALA A 82 -17.82 18.60 -23.76
CA ALA A 82 -17.90 20.05 -23.78
C ALA A 82 -16.88 20.64 -24.76
N ASP A 83 -17.34 21.64 -25.52
CA ASP A 83 -16.48 22.40 -26.43
C ASP A 83 -15.53 23.28 -25.63
N ILE A 84 -14.26 22.85 -25.56
CA ILE A 84 -13.21 23.54 -24.82
C ILE A 84 -12.99 24.98 -25.31
N ALA A 85 -13.29 25.28 -26.57
CA ALA A 85 -13.16 26.64 -27.10
C ALA A 85 -14.13 27.63 -26.43
N LYS A 86 -15.22 27.13 -25.85
CA LYS A 86 -16.25 27.91 -25.14
C LYS A 86 -16.01 28.02 -23.64
N LEU A 87 -14.93 27.43 -23.13
CA LEU A 87 -14.59 27.43 -21.71
C LEU A 87 -13.40 28.35 -21.45
N ASP A 88 -13.48 29.16 -20.39
CA ASP A 88 -12.34 29.94 -19.91
C ASP A 88 -11.45 29.10 -18.99
N GLU A 89 -12.05 28.14 -18.28
CA GLU A 89 -11.40 27.28 -17.29
C GLU A 89 -12.09 25.90 -17.22
N VAL A 90 -11.38 24.93 -16.64
CA VAL A 90 -11.91 23.60 -16.31
C VAL A 90 -12.21 23.53 -14.82
N ALA A 91 -13.48 23.65 -14.46
CA ALA A 91 -13.91 23.67 -13.06
C ALA A 91 -13.88 22.27 -12.42
N ILE A 92 -13.29 22.20 -11.23
CA ILE A 92 -13.22 21.01 -10.36
C ILE A 92 -13.51 21.46 -8.93
N ALA A 93 -14.20 20.64 -8.15
CA ALA A 93 -14.60 21.01 -6.79
C ALA A 93 -13.75 20.37 -5.70
N PHE A 94 -13.70 21.05 -4.57
CA PHE A 94 -13.24 20.56 -3.28
C PHE A 94 -14.35 20.73 -2.26
N LEU A 95 -14.61 19.68 -1.48
CA LEU A 95 -15.51 19.73 -0.33
C LEU A 95 -14.77 19.26 0.91
N GLY A 96 -14.73 20.08 1.96
CA GLY A 96 -14.15 19.65 3.23
C GLY A 96 -14.40 20.64 4.37
N PRO A 97 -14.07 20.25 5.61
CA PRO A 97 -14.29 21.08 6.78
C PRO A 97 -13.18 22.13 6.86
N ILE A 98 -13.35 23.26 6.20
CA ILE A 98 -12.32 24.31 6.09
C ILE A 98 -12.62 25.54 6.94
N ALA A 99 -13.81 25.63 7.52
CA ALA A 99 -14.17 26.70 8.44
C ALA A 99 -15.26 26.25 9.43
N GLN A 100 -15.20 26.75 10.66
CA GLN A 100 -16.24 26.57 11.69
C GLN A 100 -16.51 25.08 11.99
N HIS A 101 -15.47 24.26 11.99
CA HIS A 101 -15.56 22.82 12.22
C HIS A 101 -14.40 22.32 13.09
N LYS A 102 -14.62 21.29 13.90
CA LYS A 102 -13.55 20.76 14.78
C LYS A 102 -12.36 20.18 14.00
N ASP A 103 -12.62 19.68 12.80
CA ASP A 103 -11.63 19.10 11.89
C ASP A 103 -11.05 20.16 10.92
N GLU A 104 -11.23 21.46 11.21
CA GLU A 104 -10.80 22.57 10.34
C GLU A 104 -9.33 22.50 9.96
N ALA A 105 -8.43 22.24 10.91
CA ALA A 105 -7.00 22.10 10.64
C ALA A 105 -6.69 20.97 9.64
N LEU A 106 -7.41 19.84 9.74
CA LEU A 106 -7.25 18.71 8.84
C LEU A 106 -7.79 19.06 7.45
N GLY A 107 -8.94 19.76 7.39
CA GLY A 107 -9.54 20.21 6.12
C GLY A 107 -8.67 21.23 5.40
N GLN A 108 -8.05 22.16 6.11
CA GLN A 108 -7.09 23.11 5.56
C GLN A 108 -5.84 22.42 5.03
N ALA A 109 -5.28 21.44 5.75
CA ALA A 109 -4.16 20.64 5.26
C ALA A 109 -4.53 19.89 3.95
N MET A 110 -5.71 19.27 3.91
CA MET A 110 -6.25 18.61 2.72
C MET A 110 -6.42 19.59 1.55
N LEU A 111 -6.94 20.80 1.80
CA LEU A 111 -7.11 21.85 0.81
C LEU A 111 -5.77 22.30 0.23
N HIS A 112 -4.76 22.56 1.06
CA HIS A 112 -3.42 22.94 0.59
C HIS A 112 -2.81 21.88 -0.34
N GLY A 113 -3.00 20.60 -0.03
CA GLY A 113 -2.58 19.49 -0.89
C GLY A 113 -3.27 19.54 -2.26
N ALA A 114 -4.59 19.69 -2.27
CA ALA A 114 -5.38 19.80 -3.50
C ALA A 114 -5.01 21.04 -4.33
N GLU A 115 -4.91 22.21 -3.71
CA GLU A 115 -4.48 23.45 -4.36
C GLU A 115 -3.11 23.32 -4.98
N MET A 116 -2.16 22.68 -4.30
CA MET A 116 -0.81 22.49 -4.84
C MET A 116 -0.83 21.65 -6.11
N ALA A 117 -1.60 20.55 -6.14
CA ALA A 117 -1.76 19.73 -7.32
C ALA A 117 -2.34 20.52 -8.51
N VAL A 118 -3.35 21.35 -8.26
CA VAL A 118 -3.96 22.24 -9.26
C VAL A 118 -2.97 23.29 -9.75
N LYS A 119 -2.25 23.97 -8.85
CA LYS A 119 -1.21 24.95 -9.17
C LYS A 119 -0.14 24.34 -10.05
N GLU A 120 0.38 23.16 -9.67
CA GLU A 120 1.38 22.45 -10.45
C GLU A 120 0.86 22.01 -11.83
N ALA A 121 -0.41 21.58 -11.92
CA ALA A 121 -1.03 21.24 -13.20
C ALA A 121 -1.20 22.46 -14.12
N ASN A 122 -1.59 23.61 -13.57
CA ASN A 122 -1.73 24.86 -14.32
C ASN A 122 -0.38 25.39 -14.81
N VAL A 123 0.68 25.29 -14.01
CA VAL A 123 2.05 25.59 -14.44
C VAL A 123 2.49 24.69 -15.60
N ARG A 124 1.99 23.44 -15.66
CA ARG A 124 2.21 22.51 -16.78
C ARG A 124 1.28 22.75 -17.99
N GLY A 125 0.57 23.88 -18.04
CA GLY A 125 -0.30 24.26 -19.16
C GLY A 125 -1.77 23.90 -19.01
N GLY A 126 -2.19 23.40 -17.83
CA GLY A 126 -3.58 23.08 -17.55
C GLY A 126 -4.15 21.96 -18.43
N TYR A 127 -5.45 22.02 -18.70
CA TYR A 127 -6.15 21.12 -19.62
C TYR A 127 -6.20 21.75 -21.01
N CYS A 128 -5.35 21.28 -21.92
CA CYS A 128 -5.28 21.75 -23.31
C CYS A 128 -5.17 23.29 -23.42
N GLY A 129 -4.37 23.93 -22.55
CA GLY A 129 -4.18 25.38 -22.50
C GLY A 129 -5.20 26.14 -21.65
N LYS A 130 -6.25 25.48 -21.13
CA LYS A 130 -7.21 26.06 -20.18
C LYS A 130 -6.79 25.75 -18.74
N PRO A 131 -6.77 26.73 -17.83
CA PRO A 131 -6.45 26.47 -16.43
C PRO A 131 -7.54 25.63 -15.77
N PHE A 132 -7.15 24.74 -14.86
CA PHE A 132 -8.05 24.15 -13.88
C PHE A 132 -8.40 25.19 -12.82
N ALA A 133 -9.69 25.28 -12.47
CA ALA A 133 -10.20 26.16 -11.44
C ALA A 133 -10.80 25.35 -10.30
N LEU A 134 -10.19 25.47 -9.11
CA LEU A 134 -10.65 24.77 -7.91
C LEU A 134 -11.78 25.57 -7.25
N LYS A 135 -12.99 25.00 -7.24
CA LYS A 135 -14.16 25.52 -6.53
C LYS A 135 -14.17 24.96 -5.12
N VAL A 136 -13.93 25.81 -4.13
CA VAL A 136 -13.70 25.40 -2.75
C VAL A 136 -14.97 25.60 -1.93
N HIS A 137 -15.46 24.53 -1.31
CA HIS A 137 -16.67 24.57 -0.49
C HIS A 137 -16.44 23.96 0.89
N ASN A 138 -17.05 24.61 1.88
CA ASN A 138 -17.05 24.16 3.26
C ASN A 138 -18.20 23.18 3.50
N ASP A 139 -17.94 22.09 4.22
CA ASP A 139 -18.95 21.07 4.50
C ASP A 139 -19.54 21.16 5.91
N ALA A 140 -19.59 22.38 6.46
CA ALA A 140 -20.08 22.69 7.81
C ALA A 140 -21.28 21.83 8.24
N ALA A 141 -21.29 21.44 9.51
CA ALA A 141 -22.20 20.46 10.10
C ALA A 141 -23.69 20.87 10.14
N THR A 142 -24.08 21.96 9.48
CA THR A 142 -25.47 22.38 9.36
C THR A 142 -26.22 21.41 8.44
N TRP A 143 -27.31 20.82 8.94
CA TRP A 143 -28.07 19.80 8.21
C TRP A 143 -28.47 20.31 6.80
N GLY A 144 -28.04 19.60 5.77
CA GLY A 144 -28.32 19.93 4.37
C GLY A 144 -27.33 20.87 3.68
N ALA A 145 -26.42 21.54 4.40
CA ALA A 145 -25.46 22.49 3.82
C ALA A 145 -24.57 21.81 2.76
N SER A 146 -23.98 20.65 3.07
CA SER A 146 -23.12 19.93 2.12
C SER A 146 -23.87 19.49 0.86
N SER A 147 -25.15 19.12 0.96
CA SER A 147 -25.96 18.77 -0.23
C SER A 147 -26.14 19.98 -1.14
N ASN A 148 -26.45 21.14 -0.56
CA ASN A 148 -26.68 22.38 -1.32
C ASN A 148 -25.39 22.85 -2.01
N GLU A 149 -24.24 22.77 -1.32
CA GLU A 149 -22.95 23.09 -1.93
C GLU A 149 -22.65 22.18 -3.12
N ILE A 150 -22.94 20.87 -3.02
CA ILE A 150 -22.71 19.94 -4.13
C ILE A 150 -23.68 20.22 -5.30
N VAL A 151 -24.94 20.55 -5.01
CA VAL A 151 -25.91 20.96 -6.04
C VAL A 151 -25.38 22.22 -6.77
N ARG A 152 -24.90 23.22 -6.03
CA ARG A 152 -24.27 24.41 -6.60
C ARG A 152 -23.04 24.08 -7.47
N MET A 153 -22.12 23.24 -6.97
CA MET A 153 -20.95 22.78 -7.73
C MET A 153 -21.38 22.16 -9.08
N VAL A 154 -22.42 21.32 -9.05
CA VAL A 154 -22.90 20.57 -10.22
C VAL A 154 -23.59 21.46 -11.24
N TYR A 155 -24.53 22.30 -10.80
CA TYR A 155 -25.47 22.99 -11.69
C TYR A 155 -25.08 24.44 -11.98
N ASP A 156 -24.52 25.15 -11.01
CA ASP A 156 -24.15 26.56 -11.17
C ASP A 156 -22.70 26.67 -11.68
N GLU A 157 -21.80 25.94 -11.03
CA GLU A 157 -20.35 26.01 -11.31
C GLU A 157 -19.88 24.94 -12.31
N LYS A 158 -20.77 24.01 -12.66
CA LYS A 158 -20.60 23.02 -13.73
C LYS A 158 -19.31 22.22 -13.61
N VAL A 159 -18.93 21.84 -12.39
CA VAL A 159 -17.67 21.12 -12.15
C VAL A 159 -17.66 19.75 -12.81
N TRP A 160 -16.50 19.30 -13.27
CA TRP A 160 -16.35 18.01 -13.95
C TRP A 160 -16.20 16.83 -12.99
N ALA A 161 -15.65 17.09 -11.82
CA ALA A 161 -15.50 16.12 -10.74
C ALA A 161 -15.18 16.86 -9.43
N MET A 162 -15.21 16.13 -8.31
CA MET A 162 -14.90 16.70 -7.00
C MET A 162 -13.99 15.82 -6.14
N LEU A 163 -13.21 16.46 -5.28
CA LEU A 163 -12.53 15.82 -4.15
C LEU A 163 -13.48 15.81 -2.93
N GLY A 164 -13.61 14.65 -2.29
CA GLY A 164 -14.53 14.41 -1.18
C GLY A 164 -14.03 14.91 0.18
N SER A 165 -14.88 14.81 1.21
CA SER A 165 -14.58 15.31 2.55
C SER A 165 -13.78 14.31 3.41
N ILE A 166 -13.15 14.84 4.46
CA ILE A 166 -12.57 14.06 5.58
C ILE A 166 -13.67 13.31 6.35
N SER A 167 -14.88 13.85 6.39
CA SER A 167 -16.01 13.31 7.13
C SER A 167 -16.72 12.20 6.35
N GLY A 168 -16.99 11.08 7.03
CA GLY A 168 -17.83 10.02 6.49
C GLY A 168 -19.28 10.47 6.25
N ASP A 169 -19.81 11.34 7.12
CA ASP A 169 -21.19 11.83 6.99
C ASP A 169 -21.36 12.69 5.75
N SER A 170 -20.47 13.66 5.55
CA SER A 170 -20.43 14.55 4.40
C SER A 170 -20.17 13.77 3.11
N THR A 171 -19.28 12.78 3.15
CA THR A 171 -19.01 11.92 1.99
C THR A 171 -20.23 11.06 1.63
N HIS A 172 -20.95 10.48 2.59
CA HIS A 172 -22.19 9.74 2.28
C HIS A 172 -23.32 10.64 1.77
N ILE A 173 -23.39 11.89 2.21
CA ILE A 173 -24.27 12.90 1.61
C ILE A 173 -23.86 13.14 0.15
N ALA A 174 -22.56 13.34 -0.10
CA ALA A 174 -22.03 13.59 -1.43
C ALA A 174 -22.31 12.45 -2.40
N LEU A 175 -22.11 11.20 -1.97
CA LEU A 175 -22.41 10.01 -2.78
C LEU A 175 -23.87 9.99 -3.27
N ARG A 176 -24.84 10.37 -2.41
CA ARG A 176 -26.26 10.39 -2.77
C ARG A 176 -26.57 11.45 -3.83
N VAL A 177 -25.94 12.63 -3.73
CA VAL A 177 -26.09 13.69 -4.73
C VAL A 177 -25.39 13.29 -6.02
N SER A 178 -24.15 12.78 -5.95
CA SER A 178 -23.38 12.30 -7.09
C SER A 178 -24.04 11.18 -7.87
N LEU A 179 -24.76 10.27 -7.20
CA LEU A 179 -25.54 9.24 -7.88
C LEU A 179 -26.59 9.84 -8.82
N ARG A 180 -27.25 10.92 -8.41
CA ARG A 180 -28.29 11.61 -9.20
C ARG A 180 -27.71 12.58 -10.22
N ALA A 181 -26.62 13.25 -9.85
CA ALA A 181 -25.97 14.29 -10.65
C ALA A 181 -24.91 13.74 -11.62
N GLU A 182 -24.63 12.44 -11.54
CA GLU A 182 -23.59 11.75 -12.32
C GLU A 182 -22.22 12.44 -12.16
N LEU A 183 -21.89 12.86 -10.93
CA LEU A 183 -20.67 13.59 -10.60
C LEU A 183 -19.62 12.66 -9.99
N PRO A 184 -18.46 12.44 -10.65
CA PRO A 184 -17.36 11.68 -10.07
C PRO A 184 -16.81 12.34 -8.80
N ILE A 185 -16.64 11.55 -7.74
CA ILE A 185 -16.02 11.93 -6.46
C ILE A 185 -14.75 11.11 -6.26
N VAL A 186 -13.69 11.75 -5.80
CA VAL A 186 -12.53 11.04 -5.24
C VAL A 186 -12.37 11.35 -3.76
N ASN A 187 -12.54 10.34 -2.90
CA ASN A 187 -12.37 10.42 -1.46
C ASN A 187 -10.89 10.28 -1.08
N SER A 188 -10.35 11.29 -0.41
CA SER A 188 -8.94 11.36 0.00
C SER A 188 -8.68 10.98 1.46
N ALA A 189 -9.69 11.02 2.33
CA ALA A 189 -9.44 11.07 3.77
C ALA A 189 -10.47 10.32 4.64
N SER A 190 -11.71 10.14 4.18
CA SER A 190 -12.68 9.37 4.95
C SER A 190 -12.35 7.88 4.89
N THR A 191 -12.12 7.26 6.05
CA THR A 191 -11.82 5.82 6.15
C THR A 191 -13.07 4.98 6.39
N ASP A 192 -14.26 5.58 6.35
CA ASP A 192 -15.52 4.87 6.59
C ASP A 192 -15.67 3.70 5.61
N PRO A 193 -15.69 2.45 6.11
CA PRO A 193 -15.72 1.29 5.24
C PRO A 193 -17.02 1.20 4.44
N THR A 194 -18.10 1.86 4.88
CA THR A 194 -19.40 1.79 4.21
C THR A 194 -19.49 2.62 2.94
N ILE A 195 -18.54 3.54 2.68
CA ILE A 195 -18.45 4.34 1.45
C ILE A 195 -18.44 3.46 0.20
N PRO A 196 -17.45 2.55 0.01
CA PRO A 196 -17.44 1.65 -1.14
C PRO A 196 -18.55 0.58 -1.10
N GLU A 197 -19.13 0.27 0.08
CA GLU A 197 -20.25 -0.68 0.20
C GLU A 197 -21.58 -0.09 -0.33
N THR A 198 -21.64 1.21 -0.62
CA THR A 198 -22.84 1.80 -1.26
C THR A 198 -23.03 1.35 -2.71
N ILE A 199 -21.99 0.84 -3.37
CA ILE A 199 -21.99 0.47 -4.80
C ILE A 199 -22.40 1.65 -5.71
N ILE A 200 -22.26 2.89 -5.23
CA ILE A 200 -22.51 4.07 -6.04
C ILE A 200 -21.36 4.19 -7.05
N PRO A 201 -21.61 4.06 -8.37
CA PRO A 201 -20.56 3.84 -9.37
C PRO A 201 -19.83 5.14 -9.76
N TRP A 202 -19.75 6.11 -8.85
CA TRP A 202 -19.24 7.46 -9.07
C TRP A 202 -18.15 7.85 -8.07
N SER A 203 -17.59 6.88 -7.33
CA SER A 203 -16.61 7.16 -6.28
C SER A 203 -15.36 6.30 -6.41
N LEU A 204 -14.21 6.93 -6.26
CA LEU A 204 -12.93 6.28 -5.98
C LEU A 204 -12.45 6.70 -4.58
N THR A 205 -11.89 5.78 -3.81
CA THR A 205 -11.36 6.02 -2.46
C THR A 205 -9.86 5.79 -2.44
N ALA A 206 -9.08 6.87 -2.33
CA ALA A 206 -7.62 6.87 -2.41
C ALA A 206 -6.93 6.47 -1.09
N ILE A 207 -7.57 6.71 0.06
CA ILE A 207 -7.08 6.24 1.36
C ILE A 207 -7.54 4.81 1.63
N GLN A 208 -6.72 4.02 2.34
CA GLN A 208 -7.14 2.73 2.86
C GLN A 208 -8.20 2.91 3.96
N ASP A 209 -9.29 2.15 3.88
CA ASP A 209 -10.38 2.28 4.84
C ASP A 209 -10.13 1.54 6.17
N ASP A 210 -11.11 1.63 7.08
CA ASP A 210 -11.03 1.03 8.40
C ASP A 210 -10.98 -0.51 8.39
N ARG A 211 -11.26 -1.19 7.26
CA ARG A 211 -11.02 -2.64 7.15
C ARG A 211 -9.53 -2.93 7.16
N VAL A 212 -8.77 -2.21 6.33
CA VAL A 212 -7.33 -2.44 6.22
C VAL A 212 -6.65 -2.10 7.54
N GLN A 213 -7.06 -0.99 8.18
CA GLN A 213 -6.62 -0.61 9.52
C GLN A 213 -6.97 -1.67 10.58
N GLY A 214 -8.26 -2.02 10.68
CA GLY A 214 -8.74 -2.94 11.70
C GLY A 214 -8.14 -4.34 11.57
N TYR A 215 -7.97 -4.85 10.36
CA TYR A 215 -7.37 -6.16 10.11
C TYR A 215 -5.86 -6.17 10.42
N THR A 216 -5.16 -5.09 10.04
CA THR A 216 -3.73 -4.91 10.36
C THR A 216 -3.52 -4.88 11.86
N LEU A 217 -4.30 -4.07 12.60
CA LEU A 217 -4.23 -3.99 14.06
C LEU A 217 -4.57 -5.33 14.70
N ALA A 218 -5.66 -5.98 14.28
CA ALA A 218 -6.07 -7.26 14.86
C ALA A 218 -4.98 -8.32 14.68
N ARG A 219 -4.42 -8.47 13.48
CA ARG A 219 -3.37 -9.47 13.23
C ARG A 219 -2.09 -9.17 14.01
N ARG A 220 -1.69 -7.89 14.05
CA ARG A 220 -0.55 -7.45 14.85
C ARG A 220 -0.73 -7.80 16.33
N ILE A 221 -1.91 -7.53 16.89
CA ILE A 221 -2.18 -7.69 18.32
C ILE A 221 -2.36 -9.16 18.71
N TYR A 222 -3.23 -9.88 18.00
CA TYR A 222 -3.62 -11.24 18.40
C TYR A 222 -2.68 -12.31 17.85
N THR A 223 -2.13 -12.12 16.65
CA THR A 223 -1.27 -13.12 16.00
C THR A 223 0.20 -12.86 16.28
N ASP A 224 0.69 -11.64 16.01
CA ASP A 224 2.13 -11.39 16.11
C ASP A 224 2.59 -11.17 17.56
N LEU A 225 1.76 -10.53 18.39
CA LEU A 225 2.06 -10.25 19.80
C LEU A 225 1.42 -11.23 20.77
N GLY A 226 0.45 -12.04 20.33
CA GLY A 226 -0.22 -13.04 21.15
C GLY A 226 -1.09 -12.48 22.29
N LEU A 227 -1.42 -11.19 22.27
CA LEU A 227 -2.31 -10.56 23.25
C LEU A 227 -3.74 -11.09 23.05
N LYS A 228 -4.54 -11.20 24.11
CA LYS A 228 -5.87 -11.85 24.03
C LYS A 228 -7.00 -10.97 24.54
N ARG A 229 -6.73 -10.13 25.53
CA ARG A 229 -7.73 -9.31 26.22
C ARG A 229 -7.52 -7.85 25.83
N ILE A 230 -8.31 -7.35 24.88
CA ILE A 230 -8.12 -5.99 24.36
C ILE A 230 -9.32 -5.12 24.72
N ALA A 231 -9.04 -3.89 25.17
CA ALA A 231 -10.02 -2.83 25.29
C ALA A 231 -10.03 -1.94 24.04
N LEU A 232 -11.19 -1.38 23.73
CA LEU A 232 -11.34 -0.30 22.76
C LEU A 232 -11.70 1.00 23.48
N LEU A 233 -11.04 2.10 23.13
CA LEU A 233 -11.43 3.46 23.53
C LEU A 233 -11.58 4.32 22.28
N ARG A 234 -12.77 4.86 22.04
CA ARG A 234 -13.07 5.62 20.83
C ARG A 234 -13.86 6.90 21.05
N VAL A 235 -13.70 7.85 20.13
CA VAL A 235 -14.56 9.03 20.07
C VAL A 235 -16.01 8.63 19.73
N ASN A 236 -17.00 9.31 20.32
CA ASN A 236 -18.43 9.03 20.15
C ASN A 236 -19.04 9.82 18.98
N GLU A 237 -18.51 9.60 17.79
CA GLU A 237 -19.02 10.16 16.54
C GLU A 237 -18.88 9.14 15.40
N ARG A 238 -19.20 9.51 14.16
CA ARG A 238 -19.13 8.57 13.02
C ARG A 238 -17.76 7.92 12.86
N TYR A 239 -16.69 8.71 12.88
CA TYR A 239 -15.31 8.21 12.73
C TYR A 239 -15.03 7.06 13.71
N GLY A 240 -15.25 7.29 15.01
CA GLY A 240 -15.06 6.24 16.02
C GLY A 240 -16.07 5.11 15.91
N ARG A 241 -17.37 5.39 15.71
CA ARG A 241 -18.44 4.38 15.69
C ARG A 241 -18.30 3.38 14.54
N PHE A 242 -18.00 3.86 13.33
CA PHE A 242 -17.85 2.99 12.16
C PHE A 242 -16.44 2.40 12.06
N GLY A 243 -15.41 3.14 12.48
CA GLY A 243 -14.04 2.66 12.37
C GLY A 243 -13.72 1.45 13.23
N VAL A 244 -14.26 1.37 14.45
CA VAL A 244 -14.00 0.22 15.33
C VAL A 244 -14.72 -1.06 14.92
N ILE A 245 -15.74 -0.99 14.04
CA ILE A 245 -16.58 -2.16 13.69
C ILE A 245 -15.70 -3.27 13.11
N LYS A 246 -14.81 -2.93 12.17
CA LYS A 246 -13.99 -3.92 11.46
C LYS A 246 -12.93 -4.55 12.37
N PHE A 247 -12.35 -3.77 13.29
CA PHE A 247 -11.46 -4.31 14.31
C PHE A 247 -12.20 -5.26 15.27
N ARG A 248 -13.37 -4.84 15.79
CA ARG A 248 -14.19 -5.65 16.70
C ARG A 248 -14.62 -6.97 16.05
N ASP A 249 -15.02 -6.93 14.79
CA ASP A 249 -15.38 -8.12 14.04
C ASP A 249 -14.18 -9.05 13.82
N ALA A 250 -13.01 -8.50 13.46
CA ALA A 250 -11.78 -9.27 13.31
C ALA A 250 -11.35 -9.93 14.63
N SER A 251 -11.42 -9.18 15.74
CA SER A 251 -11.18 -9.65 17.10
C SER A 251 -12.06 -10.86 17.46
N ARG A 252 -13.37 -10.81 17.18
CA ARG A 252 -14.27 -11.96 17.38
C ARG A 252 -13.90 -13.16 16.51
N ARG A 253 -13.55 -12.93 15.23
CA ARG A 253 -13.20 -13.99 14.27
C ARG A 253 -11.90 -14.70 14.63
N LEU A 254 -10.94 -13.97 15.20
CA LEU A 254 -9.71 -14.54 15.76
C LEU A 254 -9.89 -15.19 17.14
N GLY A 255 -11.12 -15.29 17.66
CA GLY A 255 -11.41 -15.94 18.94
C GLY A 255 -11.10 -15.08 20.17
N HIS A 256 -10.87 -13.78 19.99
CA HIS A 256 -10.46 -12.86 21.05
C HIS A 256 -11.38 -11.63 21.08
N PRO A 257 -12.69 -11.77 21.38
CA PRO A 257 -13.62 -10.65 21.38
C PRO A 257 -13.15 -9.52 22.31
N VAL A 258 -13.33 -8.27 21.88
CA VAL A 258 -13.03 -7.07 22.69
C VAL A 258 -13.70 -7.19 24.05
N VAL A 259 -12.90 -7.06 25.11
CA VAL A 259 -13.35 -7.23 26.50
C VAL A 259 -14.27 -6.10 26.91
N ILE A 260 -13.89 -4.88 26.54
CA ILE A 260 -14.65 -3.68 26.86
C ILE A 260 -14.45 -2.59 25.79
N GLU A 261 -15.53 -1.92 25.42
CA GLU A 261 -15.52 -0.75 24.55
C GLU A 261 -16.00 0.47 25.35
N GLN A 262 -15.12 1.44 25.55
CA GLN A 262 -15.44 2.74 26.15
C GLN A 262 -15.50 3.83 25.09
N LYS A 263 -16.29 4.86 25.35
CA LYS A 263 -16.47 6.00 24.46
C LYS A 263 -16.36 7.34 25.20
N PHE A 264 -15.91 8.37 24.48
CA PHE A 264 -15.83 9.74 24.98
C PHE A 264 -16.45 10.72 23.98
N ALA A 265 -16.95 11.86 24.44
CA ALA A 265 -17.48 12.89 23.56
C ALA A 265 -16.34 13.66 22.87
N PRO A 266 -16.49 14.16 21.63
CA PRO A 266 -15.45 14.92 20.94
C PRO A 266 -14.92 16.14 21.74
N SER A 267 -15.74 16.70 22.62
CA SER A 267 -15.38 17.85 23.48
C SER A 267 -14.67 17.47 24.78
N ASP A 268 -14.60 16.18 25.13
CA ASP A 268 -14.03 15.73 26.40
C ASP A 268 -12.54 16.05 26.48
N GLN A 269 -12.12 16.62 27.61
CA GLN A 269 -10.71 16.94 27.91
C GLN A 269 -10.09 15.97 28.94
N SER A 270 -10.90 15.06 29.49
CA SER A 270 -10.47 14.04 30.45
C SER A 270 -11.11 12.69 30.13
N PHE A 271 -10.31 11.64 30.26
CA PHE A 271 -10.63 10.26 29.93
C PHE A 271 -10.48 9.33 31.14
N THR A 272 -10.18 9.87 32.33
CA THR A 272 -9.89 9.13 33.57
C THR A 272 -11.02 8.15 33.92
N ARG A 273 -12.29 8.52 33.71
CA ARG A 273 -13.42 7.62 33.97
C ARG A 273 -13.40 6.40 33.06
N GLN A 274 -13.23 6.60 31.77
CA GLN A 274 -13.14 5.53 30.78
C GLN A 274 -11.90 4.66 31.05
N LEU A 275 -10.77 5.28 31.38
CA LEU A 275 -9.52 4.59 31.71
C LEU A 275 -9.62 3.75 32.98
N ALA A 276 -10.32 4.22 34.02
CA ALA A 276 -10.54 3.44 35.23
C ALA A 276 -11.30 2.15 34.94
N VAL A 277 -12.40 2.24 34.18
CA VAL A 277 -13.18 1.06 33.77
C VAL A 277 -12.35 0.11 32.90
N ILE A 278 -11.51 0.64 32.01
CA ILE A 278 -10.59 -0.18 31.20
C ILE A 278 -9.56 -0.88 32.11
N ASN A 279 -8.97 -0.17 33.07
CA ASN A 279 -7.98 -0.74 33.97
C ASN A 279 -8.56 -1.87 34.82
N ASP A 280 -9.77 -1.68 35.37
CA ASP A 280 -10.48 -2.67 36.17
C ASP A 280 -10.83 -3.93 35.37
N SER A 281 -10.96 -3.82 34.05
CA SER A 281 -11.23 -4.95 33.15
C SER A 281 -10.02 -5.87 32.89
N ARG A 282 -8.83 -5.54 33.43
CA ARG A 282 -7.60 -6.34 33.34
C ARG A 282 -7.28 -6.76 31.90
N VAL A 283 -7.21 -5.79 31.00
CA VAL A 283 -6.84 -6.01 29.59
C VAL A 283 -5.33 -6.04 29.41
N ASP A 284 -4.88 -6.79 28.40
CA ASP A 284 -3.50 -6.93 27.98
C ASP A 284 -3.05 -5.78 27.06
N GLY A 285 -3.99 -5.01 26.50
CA GLY A 285 -3.72 -3.93 25.56
C GLY A 285 -4.95 -3.06 25.28
N ILE A 286 -4.72 -1.85 24.77
CA ILE A 286 -5.77 -0.87 24.45
C ILE A 286 -5.63 -0.43 23.01
N VAL A 287 -6.74 -0.42 22.26
CA VAL A 287 -6.82 0.15 20.92
C VAL A 287 -7.57 1.48 20.97
N LEU A 288 -6.94 2.53 20.48
CA LEU A 288 -7.48 3.90 20.39
C LEU A 288 -8.03 4.18 18.99
N TRP A 289 -9.27 4.66 18.93
CA TRP A 289 -9.87 5.24 17.73
C TRP A 289 -10.24 6.69 18.01
N ALA A 290 -9.24 7.56 17.92
CA ALA A 290 -9.25 8.93 18.38
C ALA A 290 -8.40 9.84 17.49
N ASP A 291 -8.45 11.15 17.73
CA ASP A 291 -7.55 12.13 17.15
C ASP A 291 -6.30 12.35 18.01
N ALA A 292 -5.24 12.85 17.38
CA ALA A 292 -3.91 13.03 17.98
C ALA A 292 -3.94 13.71 19.35
N GLY A 293 -4.68 14.83 19.50
CA GLY A 293 -4.76 15.55 20.76
C GLY A 293 -5.39 14.73 21.90
N ALA A 294 -6.50 14.04 21.62
CA ALA A 294 -7.15 13.16 22.58
C ALA A 294 -6.28 11.94 22.90
N ALA A 295 -5.66 11.32 21.90
CA ALA A 295 -4.73 10.21 22.08
C ALA A 295 -3.55 10.60 22.99
N GLY A 296 -2.98 11.79 22.79
CA GLY A 296 -1.89 12.28 23.63
C GLY A 296 -2.30 12.48 25.10
N THR A 297 -3.48 13.07 25.32
CA THR A 297 -4.03 13.23 26.67
C THR A 297 -4.39 11.89 27.33
N ILE A 298 -4.92 10.93 26.56
CA ILE A 298 -5.19 9.56 27.02
C ILE A 298 -3.90 8.89 27.50
N LEU A 299 -2.83 8.94 26.70
CA LEU A 299 -1.54 8.33 27.05
C LEU A 299 -0.93 8.95 28.31
N LYS A 300 -1.01 10.28 28.43
CA LYS A 300 -0.59 11.00 29.64
C LYS A 300 -1.38 10.54 30.88
N GLN A 301 -2.71 10.50 30.78
CA GLN A 301 -3.56 10.08 31.91
C GLN A 301 -3.38 8.61 32.27
N MET A 302 -3.17 7.73 31.28
CA MET A 302 -2.79 6.33 31.53
C MET A 302 -1.52 6.25 32.39
N HIS A 303 -0.51 7.03 32.04
CA HIS A 303 0.74 7.08 32.80
C HIS A 303 0.53 7.59 34.23
N GLU A 304 -0.21 8.69 34.40
CA GLU A 304 -0.56 9.26 35.71
C GLU A 304 -1.34 8.28 36.60
N MET A 305 -2.16 7.42 35.98
CA MET A 305 -2.91 6.35 36.66
C MET A 305 -2.08 5.07 36.89
N GLY A 306 -0.81 5.04 36.49
CA GLY A 306 0.08 3.89 36.64
C GLY A 306 -0.21 2.73 35.69
N MET A 307 -1.01 2.94 34.64
CA MET A 307 -1.32 1.94 33.63
C MET A 307 -0.08 1.60 32.79
N LYS A 308 0.06 0.33 32.39
CA LYS A 308 1.26 -0.22 31.71
C LYS A 308 0.95 -0.96 30.41
N GLN A 309 -0.32 -1.07 30.05
CA GLN A 309 -0.78 -1.80 28.88
C GLN A 309 -0.20 -1.16 27.60
N PRO A 310 0.29 -1.96 26.63
CA PRO A 310 0.62 -1.47 25.31
C PRO A 310 -0.60 -0.83 24.66
N VAL A 311 -0.37 0.29 23.96
CA VAL A 311 -1.40 1.06 23.29
C VAL A 311 -1.20 0.98 21.78
N PHE A 312 -2.30 0.72 21.09
CA PHE A 312 -2.38 0.67 19.63
C PHE A 312 -3.35 1.74 19.14
N GLY A 313 -3.21 2.23 17.91
CA GLY A 313 -4.13 3.26 17.41
C GLY A 313 -4.38 3.27 15.91
N SER A 314 -5.52 3.86 15.53
CA SER A 314 -5.85 4.22 14.16
C SER A 314 -4.93 5.34 13.63
N PHE A 315 -4.94 5.60 12.33
CA PHE A 315 -3.99 6.57 11.76
C PHE A 315 -4.15 8.01 12.28
N ARG A 316 -5.37 8.43 12.68
CA ARG A 316 -5.65 9.80 13.17
C ARG A 316 -5.10 10.09 14.56
N VAL A 317 -4.62 9.07 15.29
CA VAL A 317 -3.93 9.30 16.57
C VAL A 317 -2.55 9.95 16.38
N VAL A 318 -2.02 9.96 15.15
CA VAL A 318 -0.74 10.59 14.83
C VAL A 318 -0.95 12.02 14.37
N GLY A 319 -0.22 12.95 14.98
CA GLY A 319 -0.18 14.35 14.65
C GLY A 319 0.67 15.12 15.67
N ASP A 320 0.94 16.41 15.43
CA ASP A 320 1.77 17.22 16.33
C ASP A 320 1.21 17.25 17.78
N ASP A 321 -0.12 17.24 17.91
CA ASP A 321 -0.82 17.28 19.19
C ASP A 321 -0.63 15.99 20.02
N LEU A 322 -0.35 14.85 19.38
CA LEU A 322 -0.02 13.60 20.08
C LEU A 322 1.21 13.81 20.96
N PHE A 323 2.30 14.27 20.34
CA PHE A 323 3.58 14.47 21.03
C PHE A 323 3.54 15.67 21.96
N ARG A 324 2.80 16.73 21.58
CA ARG A 324 2.61 17.90 22.46
C ARG A 324 1.93 17.53 23.77
N ASN A 325 0.91 16.67 23.71
CA ASN A 325 0.11 16.33 24.89
C ASN A 325 0.70 15.15 25.69
N ALA A 326 1.26 14.14 25.02
CA ALA A 326 1.83 12.95 25.69
C ALA A 326 3.30 13.14 26.10
N GLY A 327 4.09 13.91 25.35
CA GLY A 327 5.54 13.97 25.53
C GLY A 327 6.17 12.58 25.50
N ALA A 328 6.99 12.25 26.52
CA ALA A 328 7.63 10.94 26.66
C ALA A 328 6.64 9.78 26.85
N PHE A 329 5.39 10.05 27.23
CA PHE A 329 4.37 9.01 27.42
C PHE A 329 3.80 8.46 26.10
N ALA A 330 4.20 9.03 24.96
CA ALA A 330 3.93 8.45 23.65
C ALA A 330 4.77 7.19 23.37
N GLU A 331 5.85 6.97 24.13
CA GLU A 331 6.79 5.87 23.90
C GLU A 331 6.10 4.50 23.87
N GLY A 332 6.40 3.70 22.85
CA GLY A 332 5.83 2.38 22.67
C GLY A 332 4.45 2.33 22.01
N LEU A 333 3.78 3.47 21.79
CA LEU A 333 2.56 3.53 20.98
C LEU A 333 2.82 2.93 19.58
N GLU A 334 1.98 1.98 19.16
CA GLU A 334 2.03 1.39 17.82
C GLU A 334 0.76 1.74 17.03
N VAL A 335 0.88 2.26 15.81
CA VAL A 335 -0.23 2.83 15.04
C VAL A 335 -0.26 2.22 13.64
N VAL A 336 -1.43 2.10 13.05
CA VAL A 336 -1.55 1.91 11.60
C VAL A 336 -1.44 3.26 10.90
N TYR A 337 -0.72 3.32 9.79
CA TYR A 337 -0.53 4.56 9.03
C TYR A 337 -0.54 4.27 7.52
N PRO A 338 -1.07 5.18 6.66
CA PRO A 338 -1.27 4.89 5.24
C PRO A 338 0.04 4.74 4.44
N PHE A 339 1.12 5.39 4.87
CA PHE A 339 2.41 5.40 4.18
C PHE A 339 3.59 5.59 5.14
N ASP A 340 4.84 5.56 4.65
CA ASP A 340 6.02 5.91 5.46
C ASP A 340 6.46 7.36 5.18
N PRO A 341 6.25 8.31 6.12
CA PRO A 341 6.71 9.70 5.98
C PRO A 341 8.22 9.87 6.21
N ASN A 342 8.96 8.84 6.67
CA ASN A 342 10.39 8.90 6.90
C ASN A 342 11.22 8.38 5.72
N ARG A 343 10.56 7.92 4.65
CA ARG A 343 11.26 7.29 3.53
C ARG A 343 12.15 8.28 2.78
N ASP A 344 13.38 7.87 2.51
CA ASP A 344 14.31 8.62 1.66
C ASP A 344 14.02 8.32 0.19
N HIS A 345 12.99 8.98 -0.35
CA HIS A 345 12.57 8.82 -1.74
C HIS A 345 12.40 10.20 -2.39
N ALA A 346 13.06 10.43 -3.54
CA ALA A 346 13.13 11.74 -4.20
C ALA A 346 11.76 12.38 -4.47
N VAL A 347 10.74 11.58 -4.82
CA VAL A 347 9.37 12.07 -5.03
C VAL A 347 8.76 12.62 -3.73
N TRP A 348 9.02 11.98 -2.59
CA TRP A 348 8.51 12.39 -1.28
C TRP A 348 9.24 13.63 -0.76
N THR A 349 10.57 13.58 -0.72
CA THR A 349 11.39 14.71 -0.22
C THR A 349 11.23 15.95 -1.10
N GLY A 350 11.11 15.75 -2.42
CA GLY A 350 10.80 16.82 -3.36
C GLY A 350 9.42 17.44 -3.13
N PHE A 351 8.39 16.63 -2.82
CA PHE A 351 7.06 17.13 -2.47
C PHE A 351 7.09 17.92 -1.16
N GLN A 352 7.69 17.39 -0.10
CA GLN A 352 7.82 18.07 1.20
C GLN A 352 8.41 19.46 1.06
N LYS A 353 9.55 19.57 0.37
CA LYS A 353 10.23 20.86 0.15
C LYS A 353 9.32 21.87 -0.56
N ARG A 354 8.65 21.46 -1.63
CA ARG A 354 7.76 22.36 -2.40
C ARG A 354 6.53 22.76 -1.60
N PHE A 355 5.96 21.83 -0.83
CA PHE A 355 4.79 22.08 0.01
C PHE A 355 5.13 23.06 1.15
N GLU A 356 6.20 22.80 1.89
CA GLU A 356 6.66 23.65 2.99
C GLU A 356 7.01 25.07 2.51
N THR A 357 7.60 25.19 1.32
CA THR A 357 7.89 26.49 0.69
C THR A 357 6.62 27.26 0.35
N ALA A 358 5.58 26.57 -0.15
CA ALA A 358 4.37 27.20 -0.62
C ALA A 358 3.38 27.56 0.50
N TYR A 359 3.32 26.76 1.57
CA TYR A 359 2.29 26.89 2.61
C TYR A 359 2.85 27.17 4.01
N HIS A 360 4.17 27.21 4.19
CA HIS A 360 4.83 27.40 5.49
C HIS A 360 4.33 26.44 6.57
N ALA A 361 3.94 25.23 6.15
CA ALA A 361 3.37 24.19 6.98
C ALA A 361 4.03 22.85 6.66
N LYS A 362 4.20 22.00 7.67
CA LYS A 362 4.70 20.64 7.49
C LYS A 362 3.69 19.80 6.71
N VAL A 363 4.19 18.85 5.94
CA VAL A 363 3.36 17.84 5.30
C VAL A 363 2.81 16.87 6.36
N ASP A 364 1.51 16.62 6.32
CA ASP A 364 0.84 15.57 7.08
C ASP A 364 0.15 14.57 6.14
N ALA A 365 -0.56 13.58 6.70
CA ALA A 365 -1.29 12.61 5.87
C ALA A 365 -2.38 13.27 5.02
N PHE A 366 -3.06 14.31 5.53
CA PHE A 366 -4.19 14.94 4.85
C PHE A 366 -3.74 15.78 3.66
N SER A 367 -2.65 16.55 3.80
CA SER A 367 -2.09 17.31 2.69
C SER A 367 -1.44 16.42 1.63
N ALA A 368 -0.73 15.36 2.04
CA ALA A 368 -0.13 14.41 1.10
C ALA A 368 -1.19 13.62 0.32
N LEU A 369 -2.22 13.09 1.00
CA LEU A 369 -3.32 12.38 0.35
C LEU A 369 -4.20 13.32 -0.48
N GLY A 370 -4.42 14.56 -0.03
CA GLY A 370 -5.12 15.59 -0.82
C GLY A 370 -4.41 15.88 -2.14
N PHE A 371 -3.08 15.99 -2.11
CA PHE A 371 -2.26 16.17 -3.31
C PHE A 371 -2.35 14.99 -4.29
N ASP A 372 -2.13 13.76 -3.81
CA ASP A 372 -2.20 12.57 -4.68
C ASP A 372 -3.61 12.37 -5.25
N THR A 373 -4.64 12.53 -4.42
CA THR A 373 -6.03 12.37 -4.82
C THR A 373 -6.44 13.38 -5.89
N MET A 374 -6.02 14.63 -5.74
CA MET A 374 -6.27 15.64 -6.76
C MET A 374 -5.51 15.34 -8.05
N ASN A 375 -4.27 14.86 -7.99
CA ASN A 375 -3.54 14.44 -9.19
C ASN A 375 -4.18 13.22 -9.89
N VAL A 376 -4.74 12.26 -9.14
CA VAL A 376 -5.54 11.16 -9.71
C VAL A 376 -6.73 11.72 -10.50
N LEU A 377 -7.45 12.69 -9.91
CA LEU A 377 -8.61 13.31 -10.54
C LEU A 377 -8.25 14.12 -11.79
N LEU A 378 -7.22 14.98 -11.71
CA LEU A 378 -6.70 15.76 -12.83
C LEU A 378 -6.22 14.86 -13.97
N GLY A 379 -5.54 13.76 -13.64
CA GLY A 379 -5.10 12.77 -14.62
C GLY A 379 -6.26 12.05 -15.28
N ALA A 380 -7.31 11.70 -14.55
CA ALA A 380 -8.52 11.09 -15.09
C ALA A 380 -9.24 12.05 -16.06
N ILE A 381 -9.40 13.33 -15.70
CA ILE A 381 -9.95 14.36 -16.59
C ILE A 381 -9.12 14.48 -17.87
N GLY A 382 -7.79 14.54 -17.73
CA GLY A 382 -6.88 14.63 -18.86
C GLY A 382 -7.02 13.49 -19.89
N ARG A 383 -7.21 12.26 -19.42
CA ARG A 383 -7.38 11.07 -20.29
C ARG A 383 -8.80 10.91 -20.82
N ALA A 384 -9.80 11.16 -19.98
CA ALA A 384 -11.21 10.97 -20.31
C ALA A 384 -11.74 12.00 -21.32
N GLY A 385 -11.27 13.23 -21.20
CA GLY A 385 -11.94 14.40 -21.78
C GLY A 385 -12.97 15.02 -20.84
N LEU A 386 -13.60 16.11 -21.26
CA LEU A 386 -14.64 16.83 -20.50
C LEU A 386 -16.00 16.12 -20.63
N ASN A 387 -16.07 14.91 -20.10
CA ASN A 387 -17.28 14.09 -20.00
C ASN A 387 -17.26 13.31 -18.67
N ARG A 388 -18.26 13.54 -17.81
CA ARG A 388 -18.33 12.95 -16.46
C ARG A 388 -18.36 11.42 -16.48
N GLY A 389 -19.11 10.81 -17.41
CA GLY A 389 -19.17 9.35 -17.55
C GLY A 389 -17.83 8.73 -17.92
N ARG A 390 -17.06 9.37 -18.81
CA ARG A 390 -15.70 8.93 -19.18
C ARG A 390 -14.70 9.16 -18.04
N ILE A 391 -14.81 10.27 -17.30
CA ILE A 391 -13.98 10.53 -16.11
C ILE A 391 -14.20 9.43 -15.08
N ARG A 392 -15.46 9.07 -14.83
CA ARG A 392 -15.80 7.92 -13.97
C ARG A 392 -15.12 6.65 -14.46
N ASP A 393 -15.17 6.36 -15.76
CA ASP A 393 -14.58 5.14 -16.32
C ASP A 393 -13.05 5.11 -16.16
N GLU A 394 -12.37 6.25 -16.35
CA GLU A 394 -10.94 6.39 -16.08
C GLU A 394 -10.59 6.13 -14.60
N LEU A 395 -11.46 6.55 -13.67
CA LEU A 395 -11.27 6.26 -12.25
C LEU A 395 -11.46 4.77 -11.95
N TYR A 396 -12.51 4.13 -12.50
CA TYR A 396 -12.76 2.70 -12.27
C TYR A 396 -11.78 1.76 -13.00
N GLY A 397 -11.17 2.23 -14.09
CA GLY A 397 -10.09 1.55 -14.81
C GLY A 397 -8.71 1.74 -14.17
N LEU A 398 -8.56 2.65 -13.20
CA LEU A 398 -7.30 2.85 -12.50
C LEU A 398 -7.02 1.67 -11.56
N GLU A 399 -5.94 0.94 -11.80
CA GLU A 399 -5.54 -0.18 -10.93
C GLU A 399 -4.42 0.20 -9.97
N ARG A 400 -3.49 1.05 -10.41
CA ARG A 400 -2.31 1.44 -9.63
C ARG A 400 -1.97 2.91 -9.84
N TYR A 401 -1.54 3.57 -8.79
CA TYR A 401 -1.06 4.96 -8.85
C TYR A 401 0.18 5.15 -7.98
N PRO A 402 1.34 5.53 -8.56
CA PRO A 402 2.57 5.79 -7.80
C PRO A 402 2.59 7.24 -7.30
N GLY A 403 2.00 7.49 -6.13
CA GLY A 403 1.86 8.83 -5.55
C GLY A 403 3.01 9.27 -4.63
N VAL A 404 2.92 10.51 -4.15
CA VAL A 404 3.75 11.04 -3.05
C VAL A 404 3.41 10.42 -1.71
N THR A 405 2.40 9.57 -1.61
CA THR A 405 2.10 8.72 -0.45
C THR A 405 2.51 7.25 -0.70
N GLY A 406 3.21 6.97 -1.80
CA GLY A 406 3.59 5.62 -2.20
C GLY A 406 2.59 5.02 -3.18
N GLU A 407 2.70 3.70 -3.39
CA GLU A 407 1.84 2.99 -4.35
C GLU A 407 0.43 2.80 -3.79
N MET A 408 -0.57 3.33 -4.49
CA MET A 408 -1.99 3.01 -4.30
C MET A 408 -2.36 1.86 -5.22
N ILE A 409 -3.16 0.92 -4.73
CA ILE A 409 -3.63 -0.26 -5.48
C ILE A 409 -5.14 -0.32 -5.34
N PHE A 410 -5.88 -0.16 -6.44
CA PHE A 410 -7.33 -0.07 -6.42
C PHE A 410 -8.00 -1.40 -6.76
N ASP A 411 -8.88 -1.84 -5.87
CA ASP A 411 -9.74 -3.01 -6.11
C ASP A 411 -10.84 -2.70 -7.17
N PRO A 412 -11.64 -3.70 -7.59
CA PRO A 412 -12.72 -3.50 -8.56
C PRO A 412 -13.77 -2.44 -8.18
N ASN A 413 -13.91 -2.11 -6.89
CA ASN A 413 -14.83 -1.09 -6.39
C ASN A 413 -14.17 0.29 -6.27
N ALA A 414 -13.03 0.49 -6.94
CA ALA A 414 -12.25 1.72 -6.91
C ALA A 414 -11.82 2.12 -5.49
N LYS A 415 -11.51 1.14 -4.64
CA LYS A 415 -11.00 1.37 -3.28
C LYS A 415 -9.51 1.01 -3.19
N ASN A 416 -8.72 1.88 -2.58
CA ASN A 416 -7.32 1.56 -2.27
C ASN A 416 -7.23 0.41 -1.24
N SER A 417 -6.62 -0.69 -1.67
CA SER A 417 -6.35 -1.89 -0.89
C SER A 417 -4.85 -2.14 -0.67
N ALA A 418 -4.00 -1.13 -0.91
CA ALA A 418 -2.58 -1.24 -0.65
C ALA A 418 -2.30 -1.56 0.83
N PRO A 419 -1.31 -2.41 1.14
CA PRO A 419 -0.93 -2.70 2.53
C PRO A 419 -0.54 -1.43 3.29
N MET A 420 -1.02 -1.30 4.53
CA MET A 420 -0.68 -0.18 5.41
C MET A 420 0.67 -0.39 6.12
N TYR A 421 1.12 0.65 6.82
CA TYR A 421 2.32 0.63 7.64
C TYR A 421 1.97 0.52 9.12
N LEU A 422 2.83 -0.13 9.89
CA LEU A 422 2.85 -0.04 11.34
C LEU A 422 3.91 0.98 11.73
N GLY A 423 3.47 2.10 12.32
CA GLY A 423 4.32 3.09 12.97
C GLY A 423 4.52 2.73 14.44
N LYS A 424 5.74 2.83 14.96
CA LYS A 424 6.02 2.66 16.39
C LYS A 424 6.80 3.85 16.93
N VAL A 425 6.32 4.44 18.01
CA VAL A 425 7.05 5.47 18.74
C VAL A 425 8.22 4.79 19.46
N LYS A 426 9.43 5.20 19.08
CA LYS A 426 10.68 4.81 19.72
C LYS A 426 11.59 6.04 19.82
N ASP A 427 12.13 6.28 21.00
CA ASP A 427 13.01 7.43 21.28
C ASP A 427 12.34 8.77 20.87
N GLY A 428 11.02 8.87 21.13
CA GLY A 428 10.22 10.04 20.80
C GLY A 428 9.95 10.24 19.30
N LYS A 429 10.27 9.26 18.44
CA LYS A 429 10.06 9.33 16.98
C LYS A 429 9.25 8.14 16.48
N LEU A 430 8.39 8.36 15.49
CA LEU A 430 7.71 7.26 14.80
C LEU A 430 8.66 6.63 13.77
N THR A 431 8.81 5.31 13.83
CA THR A 431 9.46 4.52 12.79
C THR A 431 8.42 3.60 12.14
N TYR A 432 8.44 3.49 10.81
CA TYR A 432 7.40 2.80 10.06
C TYR A 432 7.93 1.55 9.37
N ARG A 433 7.11 0.51 9.33
CA ARG A 433 7.35 -0.68 8.51
C ARG A 433 6.09 -1.06 7.75
N ARG A 434 6.21 -1.42 6.48
CA ARG A 434 5.08 -1.90 5.69
C ARG A 434 4.58 -3.23 6.28
N TYR A 435 3.27 -3.38 6.45
CA TYR A 435 2.63 -4.58 6.97
C TYR A 435 1.78 -5.24 5.89
N SER A 436 2.22 -6.39 5.38
CA SER A 436 1.44 -7.19 4.44
C SER A 436 0.53 -8.15 5.19
N MET A 437 -0.72 -8.26 4.73
CA MET A 437 -1.67 -9.28 5.20
C MET A 437 -1.44 -10.64 4.53
N GLU A 438 -0.50 -10.72 3.58
CA GLU A 438 -0.08 -11.98 2.97
C GLU A 438 0.58 -12.87 4.04
N LYS A 439 0.27 -14.18 4.03
CA LYS A 439 0.99 -15.13 4.87
C LYS A 439 2.48 -15.03 4.53
N PRO A 440 3.39 -14.99 5.53
CA PRO A 440 4.82 -15.03 5.27
C PRO A 440 5.12 -16.15 4.30
N TYR A 441 5.78 -15.80 3.21
CA TYR A 441 6.00 -16.69 2.09
C TYR A 441 6.72 -17.97 2.48
N ALA A 442 7.62 -17.85 3.46
CA ALA A 442 8.12 -18.95 4.24
C ALA A 442 8.21 -18.57 5.72
N THR A 443 7.99 -19.54 6.60
CA THR A 443 8.34 -19.45 8.02
C THR A 443 9.38 -20.52 8.33
N VAL A 444 10.48 -20.15 8.97
CA VAL A 444 11.48 -21.11 9.44
C VAL A 444 11.37 -21.23 10.96
N GLY A 445 11.25 -22.46 11.45
CA GLY A 445 11.20 -22.77 12.87
C GLY A 445 11.77 -24.16 13.16
N GLU A 446 11.70 -24.59 14.42
CA GLU A 446 12.27 -25.87 14.89
C GLU A 446 11.73 -27.09 14.12
N ASN A 447 10.55 -26.97 13.51
CA ASN A 447 9.91 -28.01 12.70
C ASN A 447 10.22 -27.91 11.19
N GLY A 448 11.25 -27.14 10.81
CA GLY A 448 11.66 -26.95 9.42
C GLY A 448 11.05 -25.72 8.75
N VAL A 449 11.19 -25.65 7.42
CA VAL A 449 10.68 -24.56 6.58
C VAL A 449 9.24 -24.88 6.16
N ARG A 450 8.30 -24.00 6.46
CA ARG A 450 6.95 -24.04 5.87
C ARG A 450 6.80 -22.97 4.82
N TYR A 451 6.29 -23.36 3.65
CA TYR A 451 6.10 -22.51 2.49
C TYR A 451 4.60 -22.27 2.23
N ALA A 452 4.22 -21.02 1.95
CA ALA A 452 2.83 -20.63 1.70
C ALA A 452 2.60 -19.98 0.31
N GLY A 453 3.61 -19.99 -0.56
CA GLY A 453 3.49 -19.48 -1.92
C GLY A 453 2.64 -20.37 -2.84
N PRO A 454 2.23 -19.87 -4.02
CA PRO A 454 1.54 -20.70 -5.01
C PRO A 454 2.45 -21.88 -5.43
N PRO A 455 1.89 -23.07 -5.73
CA PRO A 455 2.65 -24.16 -6.30
C PRO A 455 3.23 -23.72 -7.64
N LEU A 456 4.54 -23.86 -7.82
CA LEU A 456 5.15 -23.57 -9.11
C LEU A 456 4.75 -24.68 -10.08
N PRO A 457 4.23 -24.34 -11.28
CA PRO A 457 3.97 -25.34 -12.29
C PRO A 457 5.27 -26.06 -12.64
N ASP A 458 5.17 -27.33 -13.02
CA ASP A 458 6.31 -28.05 -13.58
C ASP A 458 6.90 -27.25 -14.73
N ALA A 459 8.23 -27.30 -14.88
CA ALA A 459 8.89 -26.66 -16.00
C ALA A 459 8.14 -27.07 -17.28
N VAL A 460 7.55 -26.09 -17.97
CA VAL A 460 6.87 -26.29 -19.25
C VAL A 460 7.81 -27.12 -20.11
N ARG A 461 7.30 -28.15 -20.82
CA ARG A 461 7.95 -29.20 -21.65
C ARG A 461 9.24 -28.87 -22.46
N LYS A 462 9.75 -27.64 -22.41
CA LYS A 462 11.12 -27.23 -22.71
C LYS A 462 12.10 -27.88 -21.73
N GLU A 463 13.25 -28.26 -22.26
CA GLU A 463 14.38 -28.89 -21.58
C GLU A 463 14.79 -28.13 -20.29
N PRO A 464 14.84 -28.78 -19.11
CA PRO A 464 15.22 -28.14 -17.84
C PRO A 464 16.62 -27.53 -17.89
N LYS A 465 16.89 -26.49 -17.10
CA LYS A 465 18.19 -25.82 -17.03
C LYS A 465 18.70 -25.66 -15.60
N ILE A 466 20.00 -25.87 -15.40
CA ILE A 466 20.72 -25.45 -14.18
C ILE A 466 21.62 -24.28 -14.54
N GLY A 467 21.47 -23.17 -13.83
CA GLY A 467 22.34 -22.00 -14.02
C GLY A 467 23.59 -22.09 -13.16
N ILE A 468 24.72 -21.62 -13.68
CA ILE A 468 25.97 -21.49 -12.92
C ILE A 468 26.32 -20.01 -12.88
N PHE A 469 26.57 -19.48 -11.69
CA PHE A 469 26.95 -18.08 -11.51
C PHE A 469 28.28 -17.98 -10.77
N GLY A 470 29.23 -17.30 -11.39
CA GLY A 470 30.55 -17.07 -10.81
C GLY A 470 31.63 -16.85 -11.86
N PRO A 471 32.91 -16.75 -11.47
CA PRO A 471 33.99 -16.38 -12.37
C PRO A 471 34.20 -17.42 -13.46
N GLY A 472 34.16 -17.01 -14.73
CA GLY A 472 34.33 -17.91 -15.88
C GLY A 472 33.27 -19.01 -16.02
N ALA A 473 32.09 -18.85 -15.38
CA ALA A 473 31.03 -19.84 -15.36
C ALA A 473 30.55 -20.28 -16.77
N GLU A 474 30.55 -19.40 -17.77
CA GLU A 474 30.18 -19.75 -19.16
C GLU A 474 31.09 -20.84 -19.74
N ALA A 475 32.41 -20.65 -19.59
CA ALA A 475 33.41 -21.59 -20.09
C ALA A 475 33.40 -22.90 -19.29
N GLN A 476 33.07 -22.84 -18.01
CA GLN A 476 32.93 -24.01 -17.15
C GLN A 476 31.66 -24.80 -17.47
N ALA A 477 30.53 -24.12 -17.68
CA ALA A 477 29.25 -24.74 -18.06
C ALA A 477 29.36 -25.52 -19.38
N ALA A 478 30.09 -25.00 -20.37
CA ALA A 478 30.30 -25.64 -21.66
C ALA A 478 31.05 -26.99 -21.58
N LYS A 479 31.75 -27.26 -20.46
CA LYS A 479 32.52 -28.49 -20.23
C LYS A 479 31.75 -29.56 -19.45
N LEU A 480 30.55 -29.24 -18.95
CA LEU A 480 29.77 -30.17 -18.15
C LEU A 480 28.84 -31.00 -19.05
N ASP A 481 28.92 -32.32 -18.91
CA ASP A 481 27.92 -33.23 -19.47
C ASP A 481 26.72 -33.31 -18.53
N ALA A 482 25.52 -33.18 -19.10
CA ALA A 482 24.28 -33.00 -18.35
C ALA A 482 23.12 -33.80 -18.98
N PRO A 483 23.15 -35.14 -18.88
CA PRO A 483 22.08 -35.95 -19.45
C PRO A 483 20.73 -35.66 -18.76
N GLY A 484 19.81 -35.07 -19.52
CA GLY A 484 18.44 -34.76 -19.10
C GLY A 484 18.17 -33.29 -18.76
N HIS A 485 19.16 -32.40 -18.83
CA HIS A 485 18.99 -30.96 -18.66
C HIS A 485 20.13 -30.17 -19.33
N ARG A 486 19.94 -28.86 -19.54
CA ARG A 486 21.05 -27.98 -19.94
C ARG A 486 21.74 -27.37 -18.72
N VAL A 487 22.97 -26.94 -18.94
CA VAL A 487 23.73 -26.11 -18.02
C VAL A 487 24.06 -24.81 -18.71
N ALA A 488 23.82 -23.68 -18.06
CA ALA A 488 24.09 -22.36 -18.61
C ALA A 488 24.87 -21.51 -17.59
N GLY A 489 26.03 -21.02 -18.00
CA GLY A 489 26.90 -20.20 -17.15
C GLY A 489 26.64 -18.70 -17.31
N ILE A 490 26.91 -17.95 -16.26
CA ILE A 490 26.89 -16.48 -16.21
C ILE A 490 28.14 -16.03 -15.47
N ASN A 491 29.03 -15.36 -16.19
CA ASN A 491 30.28 -14.85 -15.63
C ASN A 491 30.00 -13.75 -14.60
N SER A 492 30.55 -13.87 -13.39
CA SER A 492 30.50 -12.82 -12.36
C SER A 492 31.66 -11.83 -12.46
N ASP A 493 32.73 -12.19 -13.18
CA ASP A 493 33.95 -11.42 -13.42
C ASP A 493 33.80 -10.34 -14.52
N VAL A 494 32.57 -9.89 -14.76
CA VAL A 494 32.23 -8.81 -15.69
C VAL A 494 31.65 -7.61 -14.93
N PRO A 495 31.50 -6.41 -15.53
CA PRO A 495 30.92 -5.26 -14.84
C PRO A 495 29.59 -5.60 -14.16
N TRP A 496 29.44 -5.16 -12.90
CA TRP A 496 28.35 -5.58 -12.01
C TRP A 496 26.95 -5.43 -12.61
N GLY A 497 26.69 -4.34 -13.36
CA GLY A 497 25.41 -4.13 -14.05
C GLY A 497 25.10 -5.19 -15.10
N LYS A 498 26.11 -5.73 -15.78
CA LYS A 498 25.97 -6.83 -16.75
C LYS A 498 25.73 -8.16 -16.03
N ALA A 499 26.57 -8.50 -15.04
CA ALA A 499 26.46 -9.74 -14.28
C ALA A 499 25.10 -9.88 -13.59
N SER A 500 24.65 -8.83 -12.91
CA SER A 500 23.35 -8.79 -12.23
C SER A 500 22.17 -8.88 -13.21
N THR A 501 22.24 -8.19 -14.36
CA THR A 501 21.17 -8.25 -15.38
C THR A 501 21.02 -9.66 -15.96
N GLU A 502 22.12 -10.33 -16.31
CA GLU A 502 22.07 -11.69 -16.83
C GLU A 502 21.61 -12.70 -15.77
N LEU A 503 22.06 -12.55 -14.52
CA LEU A 503 21.57 -13.36 -13.40
C LEU A 503 20.07 -13.19 -13.17
N VAL A 504 19.55 -11.95 -13.26
CA VAL A 504 18.10 -11.71 -13.22
C VAL A 504 17.40 -12.45 -14.36
N LYS A 505 17.87 -12.33 -15.61
CA LYS A 505 17.26 -13.06 -16.75
C LYS A 505 17.23 -14.58 -16.51
N MET A 506 18.30 -15.16 -15.98
CA MET A 506 18.37 -16.59 -15.67
C MET A 506 17.37 -16.98 -14.59
N VAL A 507 17.31 -16.23 -13.49
CA VAL A 507 16.42 -16.53 -12.36
C VAL A 507 14.92 -16.45 -12.76
N TYR A 508 14.59 -15.57 -13.71
CA TYR A 508 13.24 -15.43 -14.27
C TYR A 508 12.93 -16.40 -15.42
N ASP A 509 13.91 -17.17 -15.93
CA ASP A 509 13.66 -18.18 -16.95
C ASP A 509 12.83 -19.34 -16.35
N PRO A 510 11.64 -19.67 -16.91
CA PRO A 510 10.79 -20.73 -16.39
C PRO A 510 11.41 -22.13 -16.47
N SER A 511 12.43 -22.32 -17.31
CA SER A 511 13.14 -23.60 -17.46
C SER A 511 14.24 -23.81 -16.41
N VAL A 512 14.61 -22.78 -15.64
CA VAL A 512 15.65 -22.89 -14.61
C VAL A 512 15.10 -23.57 -13.36
N ILE A 513 15.73 -24.69 -12.99
CA ILE A 513 15.34 -25.52 -11.85
C ILE A 513 16.17 -25.27 -10.59
N GLY A 514 17.32 -24.62 -10.73
CA GLY A 514 18.28 -24.35 -9.65
C GLY A 514 19.50 -23.58 -10.16
N LEU A 515 20.25 -23.00 -9.22
CA LEU A 515 21.50 -22.31 -9.47
C LEU A 515 22.65 -22.92 -8.68
N VAL A 516 23.85 -22.89 -9.24
CA VAL A 516 25.11 -23.11 -8.53
C VAL A 516 25.89 -21.81 -8.49
N ALA A 517 26.20 -21.31 -7.29
CA ALA A 517 27.08 -20.17 -7.11
C ALA A 517 28.48 -20.66 -6.74
N THR A 518 29.50 -20.32 -7.53
CA THR A 518 30.82 -20.96 -7.45
C THR A 518 31.80 -20.27 -6.51
N ASP A 519 31.46 -19.09 -5.99
CA ASP A 519 32.25 -18.39 -4.97
C ASP A 519 31.38 -17.62 -3.98
N ARG A 520 32.02 -17.00 -2.98
CA ARG A 520 31.36 -16.22 -1.93
C ARG A 520 30.57 -15.02 -2.48
N GLN A 521 31.15 -14.21 -3.37
CA GLN A 521 30.48 -13.00 -3.86
C GLN A 521 29.28 -13.36 -4.75
N ALA A 522 29.46 -14.37 -5.60
CA ALA A 522 28.43 -14.95 -6.42
C ALA A 522 27.29 -15.52 -5.56
N ALA A 523 27.61 -16.21 -4.46
CA ALA A 523 26.62 -16.79 -3.56
C ALA A 523 25.74 -15.72 -2.89
N HIS A 524 26.33 -14.64 -2.37
CA HIS A 524 25.57 -13.53 -1.76
C HIS A 524 24.64 -12.84 -2.75
N LEU A 525 25.09 -12.60 -3.99
CA LEU A 525 24.25 -11.98 -5.02
C LEU A 525 23.16 -12.95 -5.54
N ALA A 526 23.52 -14.21 -5.78
CA ALA A 526 22.58 -15.25 -6.19
C ALA A 526 21.49 -15.44 -5.14
N MET A 527 21.84 -15.47 -3.85
CA MET A 527 20.90 -15.53 -2.73
C MET A 527 19.88 -14.39 -2.79
N GLN A 528 20.32 -13.13 -2.90
CA GLN A 528 19.43 -11.97 -2.91
C GLN A 528 18.42 -11.98 -4.07
N LEU A 529 18.81 -12.50 -5.24
CA LEU A 529 17.98 -12.52 -6.44
C LEU A 529 17.11 -13.78 -6.53
N ALA A 530 17.65 -14.94 -6.14
CA ALA A 530 16.96 -16.22 -6.18
C ALA A 530 15.84 -16.31 -5.13
N VAL A 531 15.98 -15.64 -3.97
CA VAL A 531 14.91 -15.49 -2.96
C VAL A 531 13.61 -14.96 -3.59
N LYS A 532 13.72 -14.03 -4.53
CA LYS A 532 12.56 -13.34 -5.13
C LYS A 532 11.79 -14.21 -6.14
N ASN A 533 12.40 -15.30 -6.62
CA ASN A 533 11.85 -16.18 -7.68
C ASN A 533 11.93 -17.66 -7.33
N PHE A 534 12.26 -17.99 -6.08
CA PHE A 534 12.14 -19.33 -5.52
C PHE A 534 12.99 -20.38 -6.23
N VAL A 535 14.17 -19.96 -6.68
CA VAL A 535 15.16 -20.83 -7.29
C VAL A 535 16.09 -21.34 -6.17
N PRO A 536 16.25 -22.66 -5.97
CA PRO A 536 17.23 -23.17 -5.02
C PRO A 536 18.65 -22.87 -5.49
N VAL A 537 19.52 -22.45 -4.58
CA VAL A 537 20.92 -22.10 -4.84
C VAL A 537 21.82 -23.05 -4.07
N ILE A 538 22.67 -23.79 -4.77
CA ILE A 538 23.81 -24.48 -4.18
C ILE A 538 24.98 -23.50 -4.13
N ALA A 539 25.42 -23.12 -2.93
CA ALA A 539 26.53 -22.19 -2.72
C ALA A 539 27.80 -22.96 -2.36
N VAL A 540 28.78 -22.94 -3.26
CA VAL A 540 30.14 -23.46 -3.01
C VAL A 540 30.91 -22.40 -2.22
N SER A 541 30.87 -22.48 -0.89
CA SER A 541 31.43 -21.41 -0.04
C SER A 541 31.75 -21.88 1.38
N ALA A 542 32.84 -21.34 1.94
CA ALA A 542 33.16 -21.45 3.37
C ALA A 542 32.32 -20.51 4.27
N ASP A 543 31.59 -19.56 3.68
CA ASP A 543 30.88 -18.50 4.42
C ASP A 543 29.58 -19.01 5.05
N ARG A 544 29.61 -19.34 6.35
CA ARG A 544 28.44 -19.78 7.12
C ARG A 544 27.37 -18.70 7.29
N THR A 545 27.64 -17.43 6.96
CA THR A 545 26.62 -16.37 7.04
C THR A 545 25.51 -16.53 5.99
N LEU A 546 25.79 -17.29 4.92
CA LEU A 546 24.81 -17.60 3.88
C LEU A 546 23.62 -18.42 4.42
N THR A 547 23.86 -19.33 5.36
CA THR A 547 22.86 -20.23 5.95
C THR A 547 22.39 -19.77 7.34
N SER A 548 23.13 -18.89 8.01
CA SER A 548 22.74 -18.37 9.34
C SER A 548 21.53 -17.42 9.34
N THR A 549 21.18 -16.87 8.17
CA THR A 549 20.07 -15.91 8.01
C THR A 549 18.71 -16.59 7.80
N ASN A 550 18.62 -17.91 7.98
CA ASN A 550 17.40 -18.71 7.84
C ASN A 550 16.69 -18.47 6.50
N VAL A 551 17.48 -18.34 5.44
CA VAL A 551 16.98 -18.13 4.08
C VAL A 551 16.80 -19.50 3.42
N PRO A 552 15.56 -19.97 3.22
CA PRO A 552 15.29 -21.38 2.94
C PRO A 552 15.56 -21.81 1.49
N TRP A 553 16.36 -21.04 0.76
CA TRP A 553 16.63 -21.23 -0.67
C TRP A 553 18.11 -21.42 -0.97
N ILE A 554 18.99 -21.27 0.02
CA ILE A 554 20.44 -21.41 -0.16
C ILE A 554 20.94 -22.62 0.61
N PHE A 555 21.68 -23.49 -0.08
CA PHE A 555 22.22 -24.73 0.44
C PHE A 555 23.74 -24.68 0.29
N ARG A 556 24.45 -24.69 1.42
CA ARG A 556 25.90 -24.49 1.42
C ARG A 556 26.62 -25.82 1.31
N VAL A 557 27.50 -25.93 0.33
CA VAL A 557 28.43 -27.07 0.18
C VAL A 557 29.86 -26.59 0.45
N SER A 558 30.79 -27.51 0.71
CA SER A 558 32.17 -27.12 1.04
C SER A 558 32.85 -26.42 -0.16
N PRO A 559 33.76 -25.47 0.07
CA PRO A 559 34.46 -24.77 -1.02
C PRO A 559 35.34 -25.70 -1.87
N GLU A 560 35.66 -26.90 -1.39
CA GLU A 560 36.36 -27.95 -2.12
C GLU A 560 35.45 -28.75 -3.08
N THR A 561 34.13 -28.56 -2.99
CA THR A 561 33.16 -29.24 -3.86
C THR A 561 33.36 -28.77 -5.30
N SER A 562 33.62 -29.72 -6.20
CA SER A 562 33.77 -29.39 -7.61
C SER A 562 32.45 -28.90 -8.21
N LEU A 563 32.54 -28.12 -9.28
CA LEU A 563 31.35 -27.63 -9.98
C LEU A 563 30.46 -28.78 -10.49
N ALA A 564 31.05 -29.88 -10.96
CA ALA A 564 30.31 -31.06 -11.41
C ALA A 564 29.53 -31.71 -10.26
N GLU A 565 30.10 -31.76 -9.06
CA GLU A 565 29.43 -32.25 -7.85
C GLU A 565 28.30 -31.33 -7.41
N ALA A 566 28.52 -30.01 -7.43
CA ALA A 566 27.50 -29.03 -7.08
C ALA A 566 26.30 -29.05 -8.06
N VAL A 567 26.56 -29.18 -9.36
CA VAL A 567 25.52 -29.42 -10.37
C VAL A 567 24.84 -30.77 -10.14
N GLY A 568 25.63 -31.82 -9.87
CA GLY A 568 25.14 -33.16 -9.55
C GLY A 568 24.17 -33.19 -8.38
N CYS A 569 24.38 -32.37 -7.34
CA CYS A 569 23.46 -32.22 -6.22
C CYS A 569 22.05 -31.79 -6.69
N LEU A 570 21.95 -30.78 -7.55
CA LEU A 570 20.67 -30.33 -8.11
C LEU A 570 20.08 -31.35 -9.08
N THR A 571 20.91 -32.01 -9.89
CA THR A 571 20.46 -33.07 -10.81
C THR A 571 19.87 -34.26 -10.06
N ASP A 572 20.53 -34.71 -8.99
CA ASP A 572 20.05 -35.80 -8.15
C ASP A 572 18.77 -35.41 -7.40
N ALA A 573 18.68 -34.17 -6.89
CA ALA A 573 17.46 -33.66 -6.30
C ALA A 573 16.31 -33.61 -7.32
N ALA A 574 16.58 -33.19 -8.56
CA ALA A 574 15.60 -33.15 -9.63
C ALA A 574 15.13 -34.55 -10.05
N ARG A 575 16.02 -35.55 -10.07
CA ARG A 575 15.66 -36.95 -10.34
C ARG A 575 14.76 -37.54 -9.25
N GLN A 576 14.99 -37.17 -8.00
CA GLN A 576 14.19 -37.66 -6.86
C GLN A 576 12.85 -36.92 -6.72
N ALA A 577 12.85 -35.59 -6.84
CA ALA A 577 11.69 -34.73 -6.58
C ALA A 577 10.88 -34.36 -7.83
N GLY A 578 11.44 -34.61 -9.02
CA GLY A 578 10.95 -34.10 -10.31
C GLY A 578 11.61 -32.78 -10.72
N TRP A 579 11.54 -32.45 -12.02
CA TRP A 579 12.12 -31.26 -12.63
C TRP A 579 11.33 -29.97 -12.32
N ASN A 580 11.12 -29.70 -11.03
CA ASN A 580 10.38 -28.57 -10.50
C ASN A 580 11.19 -27.92 -9.37
N ARG A 581 11.56 -26.65 -9.54
CA ARG A 581 12.40 -25.92 -8.57
C ARG A 581 11.82 -25.88 -7.15
N GLY A 582 10.49 -25.86 -7.01
CA GLY A 582 9.81 -25.89 -5.71
C GLY A 582 9.99 -27.24 -5.00
N ARG A 583 9.76 -28.34 -5.73
CA ARG A 583 9.94 -29.71 -5.19
C ARG A 583 11.41 -30.04 -4.89
N ILE A 584 12.32 -29.61 -5.76
CA ILE A 584 13.78 -29.73 -5.56
C ILE A 584 14.20 -29.04 -4.27
N ARG A 585 13.76 -27.80 -4.08
CA ARG A 585 14.01 -27.04 -2.85
C ARG A 585 13.46 -27.76 -1.61
N GLU A 586 12.22 -28.22 -1.66
CA GLU A 586 11.58 -28.91 -0.53
C GLU A 586 12.34 -30.17 -0.14
N LEU A 587 12.79 -30.95 -1.13
CA LEU A 587 13.63 -32.11 -0.89
C LEU A 587 14.96 -31.70 -0.23
N LEU A 588 15.65 -30.69 -0.75
CA LEU A 588 16.92 -30.22 -0.20
C LEU A 588 16.77 -29.73 1.26
N ALA A 589 15.68 -29.03 1.59
CA ALA A 589 15.43 -28.52 2.95
C ALA A 589 14.83 -29.56 3.92
N SER A 590 14.47 -30.75 3.44
CA SER A 590 13.76 -31.76 4.25
C SER A 590 14.64 -32.53 5.24
N GLY A 591 15.97 -32.47 5.10
CA GLY A 591 16.87 -33.37 5.81
C GLY A 591 17.07 -34.74 5.16
N ALA A 592 16.36 -35.03 4.06
CA ALA A 592 16.54 -36.27 3.30
C ALA A 592 17.91 -36.30 2.59
N ARG A 593 18.39 -37.52 2.31
CA ARG A 593 19.61 -37.73 1.52
C ARG A 593 19.32 -37.57 0.03
N VAL A 594 20.02 -36.64 -0.62
CA VAL A 594 20.02 -36.38 -2.06
C VAL A 594 21.24 -37.05 -2.70
N GLY A 595 21.01 -37.86 -3.74
CA GLY A 595 22.09 -38.52 -4.50
C GLY A 595 22.99 -39.46 -3.67
N GLY A 596 22.51 -39.88 -2.49
CA GLY A 596 23.29 -40.68 -1.52
C GLY A 596 24.45 -39.93 -0.84
N ARG A 597 24.70 -38.67 -1.22
CA ARG A 597 25.92 -37.91 -0.86
C ARG A 597 25.64 -36.60 -0.12
N TYR A 598 24.48 -36.00 -0.32
CA TYR A 598 24.14 -34.69 0.27
C TYR A 598 22.97 -34.81 1.23
N ALA A 599 23.05 -34.17 2.38
CA ALA A 599 21.93 -33.93 3.26
C ALA A 599 22.11 -32.55 3.90
N PHE A 600 21.06 -31.75 3.91
CA PHE A 600 21.09 -30.41 4.50
C PHE A 600 20.13 -30.35 5.67
N ASP A 601 20.40 -29.51 6.66
CA ASP A 601 19.40 -29.13 7.64
C ASP A 601 18.40 -28.12 7.05
N ALA A 602 17.42 -27.73 7.86
CA ALA A 602 16.38 -26.77 7.45
C ALA A 602 16.92 -25.35 7.19
N THR A 603 18.14 -25.03 7.66
CA THR A 603 18.82 -23.75 7.41
C THR A 603 19.58 -23.75 6.08
N GLY A 604 19.68 -24.92 5.44
CA GLY A 604 20.46 -25.14 4.23
C GLY A 604 21.92 -25.48 4.49
N GLU A 605 22.29 -25.72 5.74
CA GLU A 605 23.63 -26.11 6.13
C GLU A 605 23.83 -27.62 5.92
N MET A 606 24.97 -28.02 5.36
CA MET A 606 25.24 -29.44 5.10
C MET A 606 25.49 -30.20 6.41
N LYS A 607 24.86 -31.37 6.54
CA LYS A 607 24.98 -32.27 7.70
C LYS A 607 26.21 -33.17 7.65
#